data_AF-A0A935F0Y1-F1
#
_entry.id   AF-A0A935F0Y1-F1
#
_cell.length_a   1.000
_cell.length_b   1.000
_cell.length_c   1.000
_cell.angle_alpha   90.00
_cell.angle_beta   90.00
_cell.angle_gamma   90.00
#
_symmetry.space_group_name_H-M   'P 1'
#
loop_
_entity.id
_entity.type
_entity.pdbx_description
1 polymer ?
#
loop_
_entity_poly.entity_id
_entity_poly.type
_entity_poly.pdbx_seq_one_letter_code
_entity_poly.pdbx_strand_id
1 'polypeptide(L)'
;MDLSRLALPETLTLAGWIVALPLLALAVRRVRWREAAAGPVAQVWPAALAALVALWTIRGSVEPHFAFHLSGIAALALASGPWLALVGGAVVVVATFALGGAPWANAGIAWLTGVALPAGVVLAVLAAARRRAPPNFFVYAIVVAFFGGAASYLASGVAGAAILVGALGVPAGLAFGDYLIYVGTLAFGEATLTGMLISLAAVYRPAWVATFEPDRYFR
;
A
#
# COMPACT_ATOMS: atom_id res chain seq x y z
N MET A 1 4.98 3.80 -8.06
CA MET A 1 5.89 4.90 -8.46
C MET A 1 6.19 5.76 -7.26
N ASP A 2 7.42 6.21 -7.10
CA ASP A 2 7.70 7.25 -6.11
C ASP A 2 7.41 8.64 -6.69
N LEU A 3 6.28 9.23 -6.29
CA LEU A 3 5.87 10.58 -6.68
C LEU A 3 6.46 11.66 -5.77
N SER A 4 7.13 11.30 -4.68
CA SER A 4 7.49 12.22 -3.61
C SER A 4 8.38 13.37 -4.07
N ARG A 5 9.24 13.14 -5.07
CA ARG A 5 10.26 14.11 -5.52
C ARG A 5 9.98 14.74 -6.88
N LEU A 6 8.85 14.43 -7.52
CA LEU A 6 8.53 15.00 -8.82
C LEU A 6 8.04 16.45 -8.68
N ALA A 7 8.32 17.26 -9.70
CA ALA A 7 7.82 18.64 -9.80
C ALA A 7 6.34 18.64 -10.20
N LEU A 8 5.47 18.21 -9.29
CA LEU A 8 4.04 18.12 -9.54
C LEU A 8 3.38 19.51 -9.60
N PRO A 9 2.39 19.73 -10.48
CA PRO A 9 1.61 20.97 -10.51
C PRO A 9 0.95 21.26 -9.17
N GLU A 10 0.90 22.54 -8.77
CA GLU A 10 0.28 22.98 -7.51
C GLU A 10 -1.19 22.57 -7.40
N THR A 11 -1.93 22.64 -8.52
CA THR A 11 -3.34 22.21 -8.57
C THR A 11 -3.51 20.74 -8.18
N LEU A 12 -2.57 19.88 -8.61
CA LEU A 12 -2.61 18.45 -8.29
C LEU A 12 -2.23 18.19 -6.83
N THR A 13 -1.20 18.86 -6.32
CA THR A 13 -0.78 18.69 -4.91
C THR A 13 -1.84 19.20 -3.94
N LEU A 14 -2.48 20.34 -4.23
CA LEU A 14 -3.62 20.86 -3.48
C LEU A 14 -4.82 19.91 -3.54
N ALA A 15 -5.19 19.42 -4.73
CA ALA A 15 -6.27 18.44 -4.88
C ALA A 15 -5.98 17.15 -4.08
N GLY A 16 -4.72 16.71 -4.07
CA GLY A 16 -4.26 15.58 -3.26
C GLY A 16 -4.51 15.80 -1.77
N TRP A 17 -4.18 16.98 -1.23
CA TRP A 17 -4.45 17.31 0.16
C TRP A 17 -5.95 17.43 0.48
N ILE A 18 -6.73 18.04 -0.43
CA ILE A 18 -8.19 18.18 -0.29
C ILE A 18 -8.87 16.81 -0.15
N VAL A 19 -8.37 15.77 -0.81
CA VAL A 19 -8.91 14.41 -0.70
C VAL A 19 -8.26 13.64 0.46
N ALA A 20 -6.95 13.79 0.67
CA ALA A 20 -6.22 13.05 1.71
C ALA A 20 -6.67 13.43 3.12
N LEU A 21 -6.87 14.73 3.42
CA LEU A 21 -7.20 15.18 4.78
C LEU A 21 -8.55 14.65 5.27
N PRO A 22 -9.67 14.75 4.52
CA PRO A 22 -10.95 14.18 4.97
C PRO A 22 -10.89 12.67 5.13
N LEU A 23 -10.18 11.95 4.23
CA LEU A 23 -10.06 10.50 4.31
C LEU A 23 -9.21 10.08 5.51
N LEU A 24 -8.12 10.79 5.80
CA LEU A 24 -7.30 10.59 6.99
C LEU A 24 -8.07 10.91 8.28
N ALA A 25 -8.80 12.02 8.30
CA ALA A 25 -9.65 12.37 9.44
C ALA A 25 -10.71 11.30 9.70
N LEU A 26 -11.33 10.76 8.64
CA LEU A 26 -12.24 9.63 8.74
C LEU A 26 -11.52 8.39 9.27
N ALA A 27 -10.34 8.05 8.75
CA ALA A 27 -9.57 6.90 9.21
C ALA A 27 -9.23 7.00 10.70
N VAL A 28 -8.69 8.13 11.16
CA VAL A 28 -8.38 8.41 12.57
C VAL A 28 -9.62 8.25 13.45
N ARG A 29 -10.79 8.73 13.00
CA ARG A 29 -12.05 8.60 13.76
C ARG A 29 -12.59 7.16 13.79
N ARG A 30 -12.32 6.37 12.75
CA ARG A 30 -12.83 4.99 12.61
C ARG A 30 -11.94 3.94 13.25
N VAL A 31 -10.67 4.25 13.54
CA VAL A 31 -9.80 3.36 14.30
C VAL A 31 -10.37 3.15 15.71
N ARG A 32 -10.58 1.89 16.10
CA ARG A 32 -10.94 1.51 17.47
C ARG A 32 -9.68 1.53 18.35
N TRP A 33 -9.20 2.72 18.69
CA TRP A 33 -7.89 2.94 19.32
C TRP A 33 -7.64 2.08 20.56
N ARG A 34 -8.64 1.94 21.43
CA ARG A 34 -8.52 1.13 22.66
C ARG A 34 -8.28 -0.35 22.34
N GLU A 35 -8.96 -0.89 21.34
CA GLU A 35 -8.77 -2.29 20.92
C GLU A 35 -7.49 -2.49 20.14
N ALA A 36 -7.13 -1.53 19.29
CA ALA A 36 -5.85 -1.57 18.58
C ALA A 36 -4.68 -1.57 19.57
N ALA A 37 -4.75 -0.76 20.63
CA ALA A 37 -3.71 -0.65 21.65
C ALA A 37 -3.66 -1.86 22.61
N ALA A 38 -4.81 -2.46 22.94
CA ALA A 38 -4.87 -3.64 23.82
C ALA A 38 -4.71 -4.97 23.06
N GLY A 39 -4.87 -4.96 21.74
CA GLY A 39 -4.91 -6.15 20.90
C GLY A 39 -3.54 -6.57 20.34
N PRO A 40 -3.49 -7.71 19.64
CA PRO A 40 -2.25 -8.25 19.06
C PRO A 40 -1.58 -7.31 18.05
N VAL A 41 -2.38 -6.48 17.37
CA VAL A 41 -1.89 -5.52 16.37
C VAL A 41 -0.95 -4.47 16.97
N ALA A 42 -1.07 -4.15 18.27
CA ALA A 42 -0.16 -3.23 18.96
C ALA A 42 1.31 -3.67 18.92
N GLN A 43 1.57 -4.97 18.85
CA GLN A 43 2.93 -5.54 18.82
C GLN A 43 3.54 -5.47 17.43
N VAL A 44 2.73 -5.71 16.40
CA VAL A 44 3.20 -5.87 15.02
C VAL A 44 3.17 -4.57 14.26
N TRP A 45 2.20 -3.70 14.51
CA TRP A 45 2.00 -2.49 13.74
C TRP A 45 3.20 -1.54 13.80
N PRO A 46 3.80 -1.22 14.97
CA PRO A 46 4.99 -0.37 15.01
C PRO A 46 6.18 -0.96 14.24
N ALA A 47 6.39 -2.29 14.35
CA ALA A 47 7.44 -2.99 13.61
C ALA A 47 7.18 -2.97 12.10
N ALA A 48 5.93 -3.15 11.67
CA ALA A 48 5.53 -3.02 10.28
C ALA A 48 5.77 -1.60 9.76
N LEU A 49 5.44 -0.55 10.53
CA LEU A 49 5.73 0.82 10.13
C LEU A 49 7.23 1.08 9.97
N ALA A 50 8.04 0.63 10.94
CA ALA A 50 9.49 0.76 10.85
C ALA A 50 10.08 0.03 9.63
N ALA A 51 9.61 -1.19 9.38
CA ALA A 51 10.01 -1.98 8.21
C ALA A 51 9.60 -1.29 6.90
N LEU A 52 8.39 -0.70 6.83
CA LEU A 52 7.93 0.04 5.66
C LEU A 52 8.72 1.33 5.43
N VAL A 53 9.05 2.07 6.49
CA VAL A 53 9.93 3.24 6.39
C VAL A 53 11.27 2.82 5.81
N ALA A 54 11.90 1.76 6.36
CA ALA A 54 13.15 1.23 5.82
C ALA A 54 12.99 0.79 4.35
N LEU A 55 11.93 0.05 4.03
CA LEU A 55 11.66 -0.44 2.68
C LEU A 55 11.54 0.70 1.66
N TRP A 56 10.90 1.82 2.03
CA TRP A 56 10.71 2.97 1.16
C TRP A 56 11.96 3.87 1.03
N THR A 57 12.96 3.67 1.91
CA THR A 57 14.31 4.25 1.73
C THR A 57 15.18 3.45 0.77
N ILE A 58 14.91 2.15 0.60
CA ILE A 58 15.63 1.29 -0.36
C ILE A 58 15.03 1.53 -1.75
N ARG A 59 15.67 2.40 -2.52
CA ARG A 59 15.17 2.84 -3.82
C ARG A 59 16.01 2.27 -4.95
N GLY A 60 15.36 1.62 -5.90
CA GLY A 60 15.93 1.32 -7.21
C GLY A 60 15.53 2.41 -8.19
N SER A 61 16.46 2.89 -9.00
CA SER A 61 16.17 3.78 -10.13
C SER A 61 16.54 3.09 -11.44
N VAL A 62 15.61 3.10 -12.40
CA VAL A 62 15.88 2.66 -13.76
C VAL A 62 15.62 3.84 -14.68
N GLU A 63 16.64 4.24 -15.43
CA GLU A 63 16.67 5.50 -16.20
C GLU A 63 16.51 6.75 -15.30
N PRO A 64 16.78 7.98 -15.81
CA PRO A 64 16.73 9.19 -14.98
C PRO A 64 15.35 9.50 -14.35
N HIS A 65 14.30 8.81 -14.80
CA HIS A 65 12.91 9.20 -14.57
C HIS A 65 12.13 8.27 -13.63
N PHE A 66 12.59 7.04 -13.37
CA PHE A 66 11.78 6.05 -12.65
C PHE A 66 12.44 5.56 -11.37
N ALA A 67 11.94 6.04 -10.23
CA ALA A 67 12.28 5.52 -8.92
C ALA A 67 11.19 4.57 -8.40
N PHE A 68 11.63 3.43 -7.87
CA PHE A 68 10.79 2.38 -7.35
C PHE A 68 11.28 1.88 -5.99
N HIS A 69 10.34 1.38 -5.22
CA HIS A 69 10.54 0.61 -4.01
C HIS A 69 9.42 -0.43 -3.92
N LEU A 70 9.62 -1.45 -3.09
CA LEU A 70 8.51 -2.31 -2.69
C LEU A 70 7.56 -1.51 -1.77
N SER A 71 6.27 -1.78 -1.88
CA SER A 71 5.22 -1.01 -1.20
C SER A 71 4.99 -1.51 0.22
N GLY A 72 4.74 -2.81 0.40
CA GLY A 72 4.33 -3.45 1.65
C GLY A 72 2.98 -2.99 2.21
N ILE A 73 2.27 -2.08 1.54
CA ILE A 73 0.98 -1.55 2.00
C ILE A 73 -0.13 -2.59 1.96
N ALA A 74 -0.09 -3.52 1.01
CA ALA A 74 -1.04 -4.62 0.96
C ALA A 74 -0.95 -5.48 2.23
N ALA A 75 0.28 -5.82 2.64
CA ALA A 75 0.53 -6.53 3.89
C ALA A 75 0.05 -5.72 5.12
N LEU A 76 0.34 -4.42 5.18
CA LEU A 76 -0.14 -3.56 6.27
C LEU A 76 -1.68 -3.53 6.36
N ALA A 77 -2.37 -3.42 5.22
CA ALA A 77 -3.82 -3.39 5.14
C ALA A 77 -4.47 -4.70 5.62
N LEU A 78 -3.90 -5.85 5.25
CA LEU A 78 -4.37 -7.15 5.72
C LEU A 78 -4.04 -7.38 7.20
N ALA A 79 -2.86 -6.96 7.64
CA ALA A 79 -2.42 -7.16 9.02
C ALA A 79 -3.18 -6.29 10.03
N SER A 80 -3.46 -5.03 9.66
CA SER A 80 -4.01 -4.03 10.59
C SER A 80 -5.44 -3.58 10.28
N GLY A 81 -6.01 -4.03 9.16
CA GLY A 81 -7.32 -3.61 8.69
C GLY A 81 -7.31 -2.22 8.03
N PRO A 82 -8.46 -1.77 7.48
CA PRO A 82 -8.53 -0.58 6.63
C PRO A 82 -8.05 0.69 7.31
N TRP A 83 -8.64 1.03 8.46
CA TRP A 83 -8.45 2.34 9.06
C TRP A 83 -7.06 2.52 9.67
N LEU A 84 -6.56 1.48 10.35
CA LEU A 84 -5.25 1.52 10.99
C LEU A 84 -4.12 1.46 9.96
N ALA A 85 -4.30 0.81 8.82
CA ALA A 85 -3.36 0.83 7.72
C ALA A 85 -3.26 2.21 7.06
N LEU A 86 -4.39 2.90 6.87
CA LEU A 86 -4.41 4.26 6.33
C LEU A 86 -3.66 5.24 7.22
N VAL A 87 -3.90 5.18 8.54
CA VAL A 87 -3.18 6.00 9.52
C VAL A 87 -1.70 5.62 9.56
N GLY A 88 -1.38 4.33 9.58
CA GLY A 88 0.00 3.84 9.60
C GLY A 88 0.79 4.25 8.36
N GLY A 89 0.19 4.13 7.18
CA GLY A 89 0.82 4.59 5.95
C GLY A 89 1.00 6.11 5.91
N ALA A 90 0.16 6.89 6.60
CA ALA A 90 0.41 8.33 6.77
C ALA A 90 1.68 8.59 7.58
N VAL A 91 1.88 7.83 8.67
CA VAL A 91 3.11 7.89 9.46
C VAL A 91 4.33 7.51 8.61
N VAL A 92 4.23 6.47 7.77
CA VAL A 92 5.29 6.06 6.84
C VAL A 92 5.62 7.18 5.84
N VAL A 93 4.60 7.82 5.24
CA VAL A 93 4.80 8.96 4.33
C VAL A 93 5.48 10.12 5.05
N VAL A 94 5.02 10.50 6.23
CA VAL A 94 5.64 11.59 7.02
C VAL A 94 7.10 11.28 7.33
N ALA A 95 7.40 10.08 7.81
CA ALA A 95 8.76 9.67 8.16
C ALA A 95 9.68 9.64 6.92
N THR A 96 9.22 9.06 5.81
CA THR A 96 10.03 8.96 4.58
C THR A 96 10.23 10.32 3.90
N PHE A 97 9.27 11.24 3.98
CA PHE A 97 9.43 12.61 3.48
C PHE A 97 10.43 13.39 4.32
N ALA A 98 10.35 13.26 5.65
CA ALA A 98 11.29 13.90 6.57
C ALA A 98 12.72 13.38 6.37
N LEU A 99 12.91 12.06 6.25
CA LEU A 99 14.23 11.45 6.02
C LEU A 99 14.79 11.75 4.62
N GLY A 100 13.91 11.78 3.62
CA GLY A 100 14.28 11.90 2.21
C GLY A 100 14.32 13.31 1.65
N GLY A 101 13.95 14.34 2.44
CA GLY A 101 13.89 15.73 2.00
C GLY A 101 12.89 16.00 0.86
N ALA A 102 11.79 15.23 0.81
CA ALA A 102 10.79 15.39 -0.25
C ALA A 102 9.87 16.60 0.00
N PRO A 103 9.42 17.32 -1.06
CA PRO A 103 8.48 18.43 -0.92
C PRO A 103 7.16 18.02 -0.25
N TRP A 104 6.83 18.63 0.89
CA TRP A 104 5.60 18.33 1.63
C TRP A 104 4.30 18.55 0.85
N ALA A 105 4.33 19.42 -0.17
CA ALA A 105 3.22 19.57 -1.11
C ALA A 105 2.81 18.23 -1.74
N ASN A 106 3.77 17.35 -2.03
CA ASN A 106 3.52 16.06 -2.68
C ASN A 106 2.96 15.00 -1.73
N ALA A 107 2.97 15.21 -0.41
CA ALA A 107 2.64 14.17 0.56
C ALA A 107 1.18 13.70 0.45
N GLY A 108 0.23 14.60 0.15
CA GLY A 108 -1.16 14.23 -0.08
C GLY A 108 -1.33 13.24 -1.25
N ILE A 109 -0.73 13.56 -2.40
CA ILE A 109 -0.75 12.67 -3.57
C ILE A 109 0.01 11.37 -3.30
N ALA A 110 1.20 11.44 -2.72
CA ALA A 110 2.00 10.26 -2.39
C ALA A 110 1.26 9.31 -1.44
N TRP A 111 0.54 9.85 -0.45
CA TRP A 111 -0.30 9.05 0.43
C TRP A 111 -1.50 8.45 -0.29
N LEU A 112 -2.21 9.21 -1.14
CA LEU A 112 -3.36 8.69 -1.88
C LEU A 112 -2.98 7.55 -2.83
N THR A 113 -1.94 7.73 -3.64
CA THR A 113 -1.54 6.75 -4.65
C THR A 113 -0.65 5.65 -4.08
N GLY A 114 0.14 5.95 -3.06
CA GLY A 114 1.10 5.02 -2.46
C GLY A 114 0.57 4.26 -1.25
N VAL A 115 -0.51 4.73 -0.62
CA VAL A 115 -1.12 4.10 0.57
C VAL A 115 -2.60 3.81 0.38
N ALA A 116 -3.42 4.84 0.15
CA ALA A 116 -4.87 4.68 0.21
C ALA A 116 -5.42 3.80 -0.92
N LEU A 117 -4.96 4.04 -2.15
CA LEU A 117 -5.30 3.24 -3.33
C LEU A 117 -4.87 1.77 -3.18
N PRO A 118 -3.58 1.45 -2.94
CA PRO A 118 -3.15 0.06 -2.78
C PRO A 118 -3.82 -0.68 -1.62
N ALA A 119 -4.05 -0.01 -0.48
CA ALA A 119 -4.78 -0.59 0.63
C ALA A 119 -6.24 -0.89 0.25
N GLY A 120 -6.90 0.04 -0.44
CA GLY A 120 -8.27 -0.15 -0.94
C GLY A 120 -8.38 -1.32 -1.91
N VAL A 121 -7.41 -1.46 -2.82
CA VAL A 121 -7.40 -2.54 -3.83
C VAL A 121 -7.28 -3.91 -3.18
N VAL A 122 -6.31 -4.14 -2.28
CA VAL A 122 -6.17 -5.46 -1.65
C VAL A 122 -7.40 -5.81 -0.78
N LEU A 123 -8.00 -4.82 -0.13
CA LEU A 123 -9.21 -5.02 0.68
C LEU A 123 -10.45 -5.27 -0.19
N ALA A 124 -10.51 -4.69 -1.39
CA ALA A 124 -11.53 -5.03 -2.38
C ALA A 124 -11.37 -6.46 -2.89
N VAL A 125 -10.13 -6.91 -3.14
CA VAL A 125 -9.82 -8.31 -3.50
C VAL A 125 -10.25 -9.25 -2.36
N LEU A 126 -9.93 -8.93 -1.11
CA LEU A 126 -10.39 -9.67 0.06
C LEU A 126 -11.92 -9.76 0.10
N ALA A 127 -12.61 -8.63 -0.06
CA ALA A 127 -14.07 -8.60 -0.02
C ALA A 127 -14.69 -9.43 -1.16
N ALA A 128 -14.11 -9.38 -2.36
CA ALA A 128 -14.54 -10.18 -3.50
C ALA A 128 -14.32 -11.68 -3.26
N ALA A 129 -13.14 -12.06 -2.76
CA ALA A 129 -12.81 -13.44 -2.42
C ALA A 129 -13.75 -13.99 -1.34
N ARG A 130 -14.02 -13.21 -0.29
CA ARG A 130 -14.99 -13.59 0.77
C ARG A 130 -16.41 -13.80 0.26
N ARG A 131 -16.80 -13.17 -0.85
CA ARG A 131 -18.15 -13.29 -1.42
C ARG A 131 -18.26 -14.41 -2.46
N ARG A 132 -17.18 -14.70 -3.19
CA ARG A 132 -17.22 -15.54 -4.40
C ARG A 132 -16.42 -16.84 -4.31
N ALA A 133 -15.44 -16.92 -3.42
CA ALA A 133 -14.53 -18.06 -3.32
C ALA A 133 -14.81 -18.89 -2.06
N PRO A 134 -14.50 -20.19 -2.08
CA PRO A 134 -14.65 -21.05 -0.90
C PRO A 134 -13.75 -20.54 0.24
N PRO A 135 -14.21 -20.66 1.51
CA PRO A 135 -13.48 -20.16 2.66
C PRO A 135 -12.36 -21.12 3.04
N ASN A 136 -11.29 -21.15 2.23
CA ASN A 136 -10.12 -21.98 2.48
C ASN A 136 -8.86 -21.13 2.63
N PHE A 137 -7.88 -21.65 3.37
CA PHE A 137 -6.61 -20.97 3.62
C PHE A 137 -5.90 -20.57 2.33
N PHE A 138 -5.86 -21.45 1.33
CA PHE A 138 -5.17 -21.19 0.06
C PHE A 138 -5.79 -20.05 -0.76
N VAL A 139 -7.09 -19.83 -0.67
CA VAL A 139 -7.78 -18.70 -1.29
C VAL A 139 -7.34 -17.43 -0.59
N TYR A 140 -7.27 -17.43 0.75
CA TYR A 140 -6.75 -16.28 1.47
C TYR A 140 -5.27 -16.00 1.13
N ALA A 141 -4.43 -17.02 1.18
CA ALA A 141 -3.01 -16.88 0.84
C ALA A 141 -2.82 -16.45 -0.62
N ILE A 142 -3.23 -17.27 -1.58
CA ILE A 142 -2.94 -17.08 -3.00
C ILE A 142 -3.76 -15.94 -3.61
N VAL A 143 -5.08 -15.92 -3.41
CA VAL A 143 -5.94 -14.91 -4.05
C VAL A 143 -5.81 -13.57 -3.34
N VAL A 144 -5.89 -13.54 -2.01
CA VAL A 144 -5.88 -12.26 -1.29
C VAL A 144 -4.46 -11.74 -1.07
N ALA A 145 -3.56 -12.55 -0.51
CA ALA A 145 -2.23 -12.04 -0.17
C ALA A 145 -1.29 -11.93 -1.38
N PHE A 146 -1.15 -12.97 -2.21
CA PHE A 146 -0.29 -12.92 -3.40
C PHE A 146 -0.91 -12.07 -4.51
N PHE A 147 -2.03 -12.49 -5.10
CA PHE A 147 -2.64 -11.77 -6.23
C PHE A 147 -3.19 -10.40 -5.83
N GLY A 148 -3.77 -10.27 -4.63
CA GLY A 148 -4.17 -8.96 -4.11
C GLY A 148 -2.99 -8.03 -3.83
N GLY A 149 -1.83 -8.57 -3.41
CA GLY A 149 -0.57 -7.82 -3.30
C GLY A 149 -0.07 -7.30 -4.66
N ALA A 150 -0.03 -8.17 -5.69
CA ALA A 150 0.29 -7.76 -7.05
C ALA A 150 -0.66 -6.67 -7.57
N ALA A 151 -1.98 -6.89 -7.43
CA ALA A 151 -3.00 -5.95 -7.90
C ALA A 151 -2.88 -4.58 -7.21
N SER A 152 -2.61 -4.59 -5.90
CA SER A 152 -2.36 -3.41 -5.10
C SER A 152 -1.13 -2.62 -5.60
N TYR A 153 -0.03 -3.31 -5.90
CA TYR A 153 1.17 -2.67 -6.47
C TYR A 153 0.93 -2.09 -7.87
N LEU A 154 0.29 -2.88 -8.75
CA LEU A 154 -0.03 -2.49 -10.11
C LEU A 154 -0.93 -1.27 -10.13
N ALA A 155 -1.93 -1.19 -9.25
CA ALA A 155 -2.81 -0.03 -9.15
C ALA A 155 -2.03 1.25 -8.80
N SER A 156 -1.10 1.18 -7.84
CA SER A 156 -0.20 2.29 -7.50
C SER A 156 0.72 2.67 -8.65
N GLY A 157 1.20 1.69 -9.43
CA GLY A 157 2.00 1.92 -10.62
C GLY A 157 1.20 2.61 -11.72
N VAL A 158 0.02 2.11 -12.06
CA VAL A 158 -0.89 2.71 -13.06
C VAL A 158 -1.29 4.14 -12.65
N ALA A 159 -1.58 4.38 -11.37
CA ALA A 159 -1.86 5.74 -10.88
C ALA A 159 -0.64 6.67 -11.05
N GLY A 160 0.57 6.17 -10.78
CA GLY A 160 1.81 6.89 -11.07
C GLY A 160 1.96 7.21 -12.56
N ALA A 161 1.81 6.23 -13.44
CA ALA A 161 1.89 6.40 -14.89
C ALA A 161 0.87 7.43 -15.40
N ALA A 162 -0.37 7.38 -14.89
CA ALA A 162 -1.41 8.36 -15.24
C ALA A 162 -1.01 9.79 -14.83
N ILE A 163 -0.37 9.97 -13.67
CA ILE A 163 0.14 11.27 -13.23
C ILE A 163 1.32 11.73 -14.10
N LEU A 164 2.23 10.84 -14.48
CA LEU A 164 3.33 11.19 -15.39
C LEU A 164 2.81 11.77 -16.72
N VAL A 165 1.83 11.09 -17.32
CA VAL A 165 1.26 11.53 -18.60
C VAL A 165 0.43 12.79 -18.42
N GLY A 166 -0.50 12.79 -17.47
CA GLY A 166 -1.50 13.86 -17.34
C GLY A 166 -0.96 15.15 -16.72
N ALA A 167 0.02 15.06 -15.82
CA ALA A 167 0.50 16.21 -15.06
C ALA A 167 1.92 16.66 -15.45
N LEU A 168 2.76 15.74 -15.95
CA LEU A 168 4.15 16.03 -16.29
C LEU A 168 4.44 15.93 -17.79
N GLY A 169 3.43 15.62 -18.62
CA GLY A 169 3.58 15.55 -20.08
C GLY A 169 4.51 14.44 -20.55
N VAL A 170 4.77 13.42 -19.73
CA VAL A 170 5.59 12.28 -20.12
C VAL A 170 4.90 11.51 -21.24
N PRO A 171 5.60 11.10 -22.32
CA PRO A 171 5.00 10.35 -23.40
C PRO A 171 4.29 9.09 -22.91
N ALA A 172 3.06 8.86 -23.39
CA ALA A 172 2.26 7.72 -22.96
C ALA A 172 2.93 6.37 -23.24
N GLY A 173 3.68 6.25 -24.34
CA GLY A 173 4.46 5.04 -24.64
C GLY A 173 5.54 4.73 -23.59
N LEU A 174 6.17 5.78 -23.03
CA LEU A 174 7.17 5.63 -21.98
C LEU A 174 6.51 5.27 -20.62
N ALA A 175 5.42 5.96 -20.28
CA ALA A 175 4.74 5.77 -19.00
C ALA A 175 3.87 4.49 -18.92
N PHE A 176 3.22 4.09 -20.01
CA PHE A 176 2.37 2.88 -20.05
C PHE A 176 3.02 1.69 -20.75
N GLY A 177 4.16 1.88 -21.42
CA GLY A 177 5.02 0.81 -21.93
C GLY A 177 6.15 0.53 -20.96
N ASP A 178 7.26 1.24 -21.12
CA ASP A 178 8.55 0.94 -20.45
C ASP A 178 8.42 0.97 -18.92
N TYR A 179 7.80 2.00 -18.37
CA TYR A 179 7.58 2.11 -16.93
C TYR A 179 6.72 0.96 -16.37
N LEU A 180 5.62 0.59 -17.05
CA LEU A 180 4.73 -0.47 -16.55
C LEU A 180 5.35 -1.87 -16.63
N ILE A 181 6.32 -2.10 -17.51
CA ILE A 181 7.10 -3.34 -17.51
C ILE A 181 7.88 -3.50 -16.20
N TYR A 182 8.53 -2.43 -15.73
CA TYR A 182 9.21 -2.42 -14.43
C TYR A 182 8.23 -2.58 -13.27
N VAL A 183 7.08 -1.90 -13.31
CA VAL A 183 6.01 -2.07 -12.30
C VAL A 183 5.54 -3.51 -12.27
N GLY A 184 5.31 -4.15 -13.43
CA GLY A 184 4.87 -5.54 -13.52
C GLY A 184 5.89 -6.51 -12.91
N THR A 185 7.18 -6.26 -13.16
CA THR A 185 8.27 -7.05 -12.58
C THR A 185 8.33 -6.90 -11.05
N LEU A 186 8.20 -5.68 -10.54
CA LEU A 186 8.16 -5.41 -9.11
C LEU A 186 6.87 -5.87 -8.44
N ALA A 187 5.75 -5.92 -9.17
CA ALA A 187 4.49 -6.47 -8.67
C ALA A 187 4.62 -7.95 -8.29
N PHE A 188 5.47 -8.71 -9.00
CA PHE A 188 5.81 -10.08 -8.59
C PHE A 188 6.60 -10.11 -7.27
N GLY A 189 7.57 -9.19 -7.10
CA GLY A 189 8.30 -9.04 -5.84
C GLY A 189 7.38 -8.66 -4.68
N GLU A 190 6.46 -7.72 -4.91
CA GLU A 190 5.46 -7.28 -3.92
C GLU A 190 4.48 -8.40 -3.56
N ALA A 191 3.99 -9.15 -4.55
CA ALA A 191 3.12 -10.29 -4.34
C ALA A 191 3.80 -11.37 -3.52
N THR A 192 5.06 -11.67 -3.83
CA THR A 192 5.85 -12.64 -3.08
C THR A 192 6.07 -12.17 -1.63
N LEU A 193 6.49 -10.92 -1.44
CA LEU A 193 6.72 -10.34 -0.11
C LEU A 193 5.43 -10.36 0.74
N THR A 194 4.35 -9.78 0.22
CA THR A 194 3.06 -9.72 0.92
C THR A 194 2.49 -11.12 1.14
N GLY A 195 2.52 -11.96 0.11
CA GLY A 195 2.04 -13.33 0.14
C GLY A 195 2.73 -14.17 1.21
N MET A 196 4.06 -14.15 1.26
CA MET A 196 4.84 -14.87 2.27
C MET A 196 4.58 -14.34 3.68
N LEU A 197 4.69 -13.03 3.89
CA LEU A 197 4.50 -12.43 5.23
C LEU A 197 3.12 -12.73 5.80
N ILE A 198 2.07 -12.54 5.01
CA ILE A 198 0.70 -12.75 5.46
C ILE A 198 0.37 -14.24 5.61
N SER A 199 0.87 -15.11 4.74
CA SER A 199 0.65 -16.56 4.88
C SER A 199 1.33 -17.11 6.13
N LEU A 200 2.58 -16.71 6.39
CA LEU A 200 3.30 -17.10 7.61
C LEU A 200 2.61 -16.58 8.86
N ALA A 201 2.20 -15.29 8.86
CA ALA A 201 1.47 -14.72 9.99
C ALA A 201 0.13 -15.45 10.20
N ALA A 202 -0.63 -15.74 9.15
CA ALA A 202 -1.91 -16.45 9.25
C ALA A 202 -1.77 -17.87 9.84
N VAL A 203 -0.67 -18.58 9.56
CA VAL A 203 -0.41 -19.93 10.10
C VAL A 203 0.14 -19.88 11.52
N TYR A 204 1.20 -19.10 11.76
CA TYR A 204 1.94 -19.14 13.03
C TYR A 204 1.38 -18.20 14.09
N ARG A 205 0.82 -17.06 13.69
CA ARG A 205 0.31 -16.01 14.59
C ARG A 205 -0.96 -15.37 13.99
N PRO A 206 -2.05 -16.13 13.76
CA PRO A 206 -3.24 -15.64 13.05
C PRO A 206 -3.81 -14.34 13.64
N ALA A 207 -3.68 -14.16 14.96
CA ALA A 207 -4.09 -12.96 15.67
C ALA A 207 -3.38 -11.66 15.20
N TRP A 208 -2.23 -11.77 14.50
CA TRP A 208 -1.51 -10.64 13.90
C TRP A 208 -2.10 -10.17 12.57
N VAL A 209 -3.03 -10.95 11.98
CA VAL A 209 -3.65 -10.62 10.71
C VAL A 209 -5.11 -10.26 10.94
N ALA A 210 -5.38 -8.97 11.14
CA ALA A 210 -6.72 -8.47 11.49
C ALA A 210 -7.82 -8.89 10.49
N THR A 211 -7.47 -9.13 9.23
CA THR A 211 -8.43 -9.58 8.20
C THR A 211 -8.54 -11.09 8.03
N PHE A 212 -7.80 -11.89 8.82
CA PHE A 212 -7.85 -13.35 8.78
C PHE A 212 -8.70 -13.90 9.90
N GLU A 213 -9.63 -14.79 9.57
CA GLU A 213 -10.55 -15.45 10.51
C GLU A 213 -10.25 -16.96 10.52
N PRO A 214 -9.51 -17.49 11.51
CA PRO A 214 -9.09 -18.90 11.52
C PRO A 214 -10.26 -19.88 11.36
N ASP A 215 -11.35 -19.66 12.11
CA ASP A 215 -12.55 -20.50 12.09
C ASP A 215 -13.24 -20.54 10.72
N ARG A 216 -12.99 -19.53 9.88
CA ARG A 216 -13.50 -19.47 8.52
C ARG A 216 -12.60 -20.23 7.56
N TYR A 217 -11.27 -20.07 7.67
CA TYR A 217 -10.32 -20.48 6.62
C TYR A 217 -9.60 -21.81 6.88
N PHE A 218 -9.63 -22.36 8.10
CA PHE A 218 -9.06 -23.66 8.44
C PHE A 218 -10.11 -24.78 8.61
N ARG A 219 -11.28 -24.63 7.98
CA ARG A 219 -12.27 -25.70 7.90
C ARG A 219 -11.93 -26.72 6.83
#